data_AF-A0A9P1FUL5-F1
#
_entry.id   AF-A0A9P1FUL5-F1
#
_cell.length_a   1.000
_cell.length_b   1.000
_cell.length_c   1.000
_cell.angle_alpha   90.00
_cell.angle_beta   90.00
_cell.angle_gamma   90.00
#
_symmetry.space_group_name_H-M   'P 1'
#
loop_
_entity.id
_entity.type
_entity.pdbx_description
1 polymer ?
#
loop_
_entity_poly.entity_id
_entity_poly.type
_entity_poly.pdbx_seq_one_letter_code
_entity_poly.pdbx_strand_id
1 'polypeptide(L)'
;ETTLDFKDVRFYAPTFTRMGTDEGLLRVLRRLPVLRDLSMQHLRLQINKGNGGCYTMHTDSGVSGEEDGRQVLRVTALFYLNEGWTSEHGGELRVYPYPSAPVKIAPLLGRLVLFHPRLVHEVLPNFRKRYCFTLWCAVEQSSTSSHFMEDLESMTCFNQACSVCEKATHLEKTPRSKLLQVPRPLRCLLLPEVRPLLVRYVFRDCELQSACRSHDEGPQKQEMLEGIGRYHQQMRDENPQWFRQLLEQLPGAEVGTARAARLGSYELKEVMRSCCPWWEDAA
;
A
#
# COMPACT_ATOMS: atom_id res chain seq x y z
N GLU A 1 -5.48 -3.38 22.71
CA GLU A 1 -5.76 -4.36 21.64
C GLU A 1 -5.89 -5.74 22.27
N THR A 2 -6.69 -6.65 21.72
CA THR A 2 -6.65 -8.05 22.15
C THR A 2 -6.48 -8.90 20.91
N THR A 3 -5.23 -9.18 20.57
CA THR A 3 -4.87 -10.17 19.56
C THR A 3 -5.26 -11.54 20.09
N LEU A 4 -6.19 -12.20 19.43
CA LEU A 4 -6.66 -13.53 19.82
C LEU A 4 -5.87 -14.63 19.08
N ASP A 5 -4.55 -14.46 18.95
CA ASP A 5 -3.68 -15.48 18.35
C ASP A 5 -2.97 -16.34 19.40
N PHE A 6 -3.64 -16.56 20.53
CA PHE A 6 -3.22 -17.57 21.49
C PHE A 6 -3.69 -18.94 20.98
N LYS A 7 -2.80 -19.93 20.96
CA LYS A 7 -3.12 -21.32 20.56
C LYS A 7 -4.37 -21.83 21.28
N ASP A 8 -4.59 -21.40 22.52
CA ASP A 8 -5.73 -21.77 23.35
C ASP A 8 -7.08 -21.24 22.80
N VAL A 9 -7.10 -20.08 22.13
CA VAL A 9 -8.32 -19.54 21.53
C VAL A 9 -8.78 -20.39 20.34
N ARG A 10 -7.83 -20.99 19.61
CA ARG A 10 -8.14 -21.88 18.46
C ARG A 10 -8.85 -23.15 18.90
N PHE A 11 -8.61 -23.63 20.13
CA PHE A 11 -9.33 -24.77 20.70
C PHE A 11 -10.83 -24.46 20.86
N TYR A 12 -11.17 -23.26 21.32
CA TYR A 12 -12.55 -22.84 21.54
C TYR A 12 -13.25 -22.27 20.28
N ALA A 13 -12.52 -22.09 19.18
CA ALA A 13 -13.03 -21.50 17.94
C ALA A 13 -12.82 -22.43 16.71
N PRO A 14 -13.52 -23.57 16.62
CA PRO A 14 -13.29 -24.59 15.58
C PRO A 14 -13.50 -24.06 14.16
N THR A 15 -14.41 -23.10 13.96
CA THR A 15 -14.58 -22.44 12.65
C THR A 15 -13.37 -21.60 12.28
N PHE A 16 -12.79 -20.86 13.22
CA PHE A 16 -11.57 -20.07 12.98
C PHE A 16 -10.38 -20.97 12.66
N THR A 17 -10.24 -22.09 13.37
CA THR A 17 -9.22 -23.11 13.09
C THR A 17 -9.35 -23.70 11.69
N ARG A 18 -10.57 -24.05 11.27
CA ARG A 18 -10.84 -24.54 9.90
C ARG A 18 -10.55 -23.50 8.83
N MET A 19 -10.82 -22.22 9.10
CA MET A 19 -10.50 -21.14 8.16
C MET A 19 -8.99 -20.99 7.95
N GLY A 20 -8.18 -21.20 8.99
CA GLY A 20 -6.73 -21.14 8.87
C GLY A 20 -6.16 -22.17 7.88
N THR A 21 -6.76 -23.36 7.82
CA THR A 21 -6.36 -24.44 6.92
C THR A 21 -7.18 -24.50 5.62
N ASP A 22 -8.17 -23.63 5.43
CA ASP A 22 -9.00 -23.60 4.23
C ASP A 22 -8.26 -22.93 3.06
N GLU A 23 -7.93 -23.70 2.03
CA GLU A 23 -7.31 -23.15 0.82
C GLU A 23 -8.32 -22.60 -0.20
N GLY A 24 -9.59 -22.40 0.16
CA GLY A 24 -10.62 -21.93 -0.76
C GLY A 24 -10.26 -20.58 -1.38
N LEU A 25 -9.78 -19.63 -0.56
CA LEU A 25 -9.30 -18.33 -1.05
C LEU A 25 -8.09 -18.48 -1.96
N LEU A 26 -7.07 -19.25 -1.54
CA LEU A 26 -5.87 -19.50 -2.36
C LEU A 26 -6.22 -20.11 -3.71
N ARG A 27 -7.14 -21.09 -3.74
CA ARG A 27 -7.59 -21.75 -4.98
C ARG A 27 -8.25 -20.76 -5.95
N VAL A 28 -9.03 -19.81 -5.44
CA VAL A 28 -9.64 -18.76 -6.27
C VAL A 28 -8.58 -17.79 -6.76
N LEU A 29 -7.68 -17.32 -5.89
CA LEU A 29 -6.63 -16.37 -6.23
C LEU A 29 -5.62 -16.94 -7.25
N ARG A 30 -5.25 -18.23 -7.14
CA ARG A 30 -4.36 -18.94 -8.06
C ARG A 30 -4.89 -19.00 -9.51
N ARG A 31 -6.18 -18.71 -9.74
CA ARG A 31 -6.75 -18.57 -11.09
C ARG A 31 -6.20 -17.34 -11.82
N LEU A 32 -5.72 -16.34 -11.09
CA LEU A 32 -5.06 -15.17 -11.65
C LEU A 32 -3.60 -15.52 -11.98
N PRO A 33 -3.13 -15.29 -13.23
CA PRO A 33 -1.77 -15.68 -13.64
C PRO A 33 -0.65 -15.15 -12.74
N VAL A 34 -0.80 -13.94 -12.19
CA VAL A 34 0.18 -13.28 -11.31
C VAL A 34 0.24 -13.84 -9.88
N LEU A 35 -0.74 -14.67 -9.50
CA LEU A 35 -0.87 -15.25 -8.15
C LEU A 35 -0.86 -16.79 -8.16
N ARG A 36 -0.48 -17.40 -9.28
CA ARG A 36 -0.51 -18.86 -9.47
C ARG A 36 0.41 -19.61 -8.49
N ASP A 37 1.47 -18.96 -8.05
CA ASP A 37 2.52 -19.49 -7.19
C ASP A 37 2.23 -19.32 -5.69
N LEU A 38 1.12 -18.68 -5.30
CA LEU A 38 0.69 -18.59 -3.89
C LEU A 38 0.75 -19.97 -3.23
N SER A 39 1.48 -20.12 -2.14
CA SER A 39 1.68 -21.42 -1.47
C SER A 39 1.10 -21.44 -0.06
N MET A 40 0.95 -20.29 0.58
CA MET A 40 0.63 -20.21 2.01
C MET A 40 -0.30 -19.06 2.35
N GLN A 41 -0.92 -19.15 3.51
CA GLN A 41 -1.72 -18.07 4.10
C GLN A 41 -1.56 -18.03 5.63
N HIS A 42 -1.58 -16.83 6.19
CA HIS A 42 -1.59 -16.60 7.64
C HIS A 42 -2.86 -15.88 8.05
N LEU A 43 -3.59 -16.45 9.02
CA LEU A 43 -4.86 -15.92 9.50
C LEU A 43 -4.67 -15.25 10.87
N ARG A 44 -5.10 -13.99 11.01
CA ARG A 44 -5.17 -13.27 12.28
C ARG A 44 -6.57 -12.72 12.53
N LEU A 45 -7.11 -12.97 13.71
CA LEU A 45 -8.34 -12.33 14.19
C LEU A 45 -8.00 -11.07 14.97
N GLN A 46 -8.74 -10.00 14.72
CA GLN A 46 -8.56 -8.73 15.39
C GLN A 46 -9.89 -8.19 15.93
N ILE A 47 -9.87 -7.75 17.19
CA ILE A 47 -10.98 -7.11 17.86
C ILE A 47 -10.53 -5.77 18.42
N ASN A 48 -11.07 -4.68 17.88
CA ASN A 48 -10.89 -3.35 18.44
C ASN A 48 -12.09 -3.01 19.33
N LYS A 49 -11.85 -2.61 20.58
CA LYS A 49 -12.91 -2.39 21.58
C LYS A 49 -13.84 -1.21 21.26
N GLY A 50 -13.41 -0.26 20.43
CA GLY A 50 -14.20 0.94 20.09
C GLY A 50 -13.87 2.16 20.95
N ASN A 51 -12.65 2.24 21.48
CA ASN A 51 -12.16 3.35 22.30
C ASN A 51 -11.24 4.28 21.49
N GLY A 52 -11.50 4.48 20.20
CA GLY A 52 -10.67 5.30 19.32
C GLY A 52 -9.41 4.62 18.77
N GLY A 53 -9.24 3.31 19.02
CA GLY A 53 -8.11 2.55 18.48
C GLY A 53 -8.01 2.66 16.95
N CYS A 54 -6.79 2.85 16.46
CA CYS A 54 -6.48 3.01 15.03
C CYS A 54 -5.09 2.43 14.72
N TYR A 55 -4.80 2.24 13.43
CA TYR A 55 -3.48 1.82 12.97
C TYR A 55 -2.88 2.93 12.13
N THR A 56 -1.65 3.28 12.46
CA THR A 56 -0.83 4.26 11.74
C THR A 56 -0.75 3.93 10.24
N MET A 57 -0.44 4.91 9.40
CA MET A 57 -0.19 4.71 7.98
C MET A 57 1.01 3.76 7.76
N HIS A 58 0.79 2.66 7.06
CA HIS A 58 1.80 1.62 6.83
C HIS A 58 1.54 0.83 5.54
N THR A 59 2.47 -0.08 5.23
CA THR A 59 2.26 -1.20 4.31
C THR A 59 2.29 -2.49 5.10
N ASP A 60 1.57 -3.51 4.66
CA ASP A 60 1.76 -4.86 5.20
C ASP A 60 3.12 -5.36 4.72
N SER A 61 4.08 -5.48 5.64
CA SER A 61 5.47 -5.82 5.35
C SER A 61 5.55 -6.97 4.34
N GLY A 62 6.11 -6.70 3.16
CA GLY A 62 6.18 -7.67 2.06
C GLY A 62 7.05 -8.90 2.35
N VAL A 63 7.74 -8.90 3.49
CA VAL A 63 8.59 -9.99 3.99
C VAL A 63 8.37 -10.11 5.50
N SER A 64 7.85 -11.23 5.97
CA SER A 64 7.94 -11.63 7.38
C SER A 64 9.13 -12.56 7.51
N GLY A 65 10.21 -12.06 8.09
CA GLY A 65 11.35 -12.86 8.50
C GLY A 65 11.34 -12.95 10.01
N GLU A 66 11.05 -14.12 10.54
CA GLU A 66 11.77 -14.73 11.67
C GLU A 66 11.23 -16.15 11.85
N GLU A 67 12.15 -17.11 11.79
CA GLU A 67 12.05 -18.54 12.13
C GLU A 67 11.79 -19.60 11.02
N ASP A 68 11.14 -19.34 9.87
CA ASP A 68 10.86 -20.43 8.89
C ASP A 68 10.91 -20.02 7.40
N GLY A 69 12.05 -19.47 6.98
CA GLY A 69 12.29 -19.09 5.58
C GLY A 69 11.69 -17.72 5.20
N ARG A 70 12.24 -17.09 4.15
CA ARG A 70 11.71 -15.81 3.67
C ARG A 70 10.38 -16.04 2.96
N GLN A 71 9.33 -15.39 3.45
CA GLN A 71 8.00 -15.44 2.83
C GLN A 71 7.72 -14.10 2.17
N VAL A 72 7.22 -14.12 0.94
CA VAL A 72 6.88 -12.89 0.21
C VAL A 72 5.36 -12.75 0.15
N LEU A 73 4.81 -11.79 0.91
CA LEU A 73 3.38 -11.50 0.88
C LEU A 73 3.00 -11.00 -0.52
N ARG A 74 1.92 -11.55 -1.08
CA ARG A 74 1.40 -11.17 -2.40
C ARG A 74 0.00 -10.55 -2.33
N VAL A 75 -0.80 -10.96 -1.35
CA VAL A 75 -2.16 -10.45 -1.15
C VAL A 75 -2.46 -10.32 0.33
N THR A 76 -2.95 -9.16 0.74
CA THR A 76 -3.67 -9.01 2.00
C THR A 76 -5.18 -9.12 1.72
N ALA A 77 -5.84 -9.99 2.46
CA ALA A 77 -7.28 -10.19 2.43
C ALA A 77 -7.89 -9.84 3.79
N LEU A 78 -8.61 -8.73 3.87
CA LEU A 78 -9.24 -8.23 5.09
C LEU A 78 -10.75 -8.43 5.01
N PHE A 79 -11.31 -9.16 5.97
CA PHE A 79 -12.75 -9.47 6.01
C PHE A 79 -13.42 -8.89 7.25
N TYR A 80 -14.57 -8.26 7.05
CA TYR A 80 -15.30 -7.55 8.10
C TYR A 80 -16.54 -8.28 8.60
N LEU A 81 -16.75 -8.22 9.92
CA LEU A 81 -17.81 -8.95 10.63
C LEU A 81 -18.75 -8.00 11.40
N ASN A 82 -18.97 -6.78 10.90
CA ASN A 82 -19.64 -5.73 11.68
C ASN A 82 -21.05 -5.44 11.15
N GLU A 83 -22.06 -5.97 11.85
CA GLU A 83 -23.47 -5.72 11.53
C GLU A 83 -23.92 -4.31 11.92
N GLY A 84 -24.83 -3.74 11.11
CA GLY A 84 -25.43 -2.43 11.39
C GLY A 84 -24.41 -1.27 11.47
N TRP A 85 -23.32 -1.34 10.70
CA TRP A 85 -22.28 -0.31 10.74
C TRP A 85 -22.73 0.99 10.04
N THR A 86 -22.61 2.12 10.73
CA THR A 86 -22.87 3.48 10.23
C THR A 86 -21.57 4.29 10.18
N SER A 87 -21.59 5.45 9.54
CA SER A 87 -20.43 6.36 9.46
C SER A 87 -19.99 6.89 10.83
N GLU A 88 -20.89 6.99 11.81
CA GLU A 88 -20.58 7.49 13.15
C GLU A 88 -19.69 6.54 13.95
N HIS A 89 -19.68 5.24 13.61
CA HIS A 89 -18.84 4.26 14.29
C HIS A 89 -17.35 4.35 13.89
N GLY A 90 -17.01 5.06 12.81
CA GLY A 90 -15.65 5.17 12.28
C GLY A 90 -15.07 3.82 11.81
N GLY A 91 -13.77 3.61 12.05
CA GLY A 91 -13.09 2.31 11.83
C GLY A 91 -12.82 1.93 10.38
N GLU A 92 -12.95 2.88 9.44
CA GLU A 92 -12.71 2.64 8.02
C GLU A 92 -11.24 2.32 7.75
N LEU A 93 -11.02 1.39 6.82
CA LEU A 93 -9.72 1.26 6.17
C LEU A 93 -9.59 2.42 5.18
N ARG A 94 -8.58 3.27 5.34
CA ARG A 94 -8.23 4.26 4.33
C ARG A 94 -7.03 3.78 3.55
N VAL A 95 -7.19 3.60 2.26
CA VAL A 95 -6.13 3.19 1.33
C VAL A 95 -5.66 4.36 0.48
N TYR A 96 -4.41 4.31 0.06
CA TYR A 96 -3.76 5.36 -0.73
C TYR A 96 -3.33 4.82 -2.11
N PRO A 97 -4.26 4.74 -3.08
CA PRO A 97 -4.02 4.17 -4.40
C PRO A 97 -3.32 5.17 -5.34
N TYR A 98 -2.22 5.80 -4.89
CA TYR A 98 -1.48 6.81 -5.66
C TYR A 98 -1.18 6.39 -7.11
N PRO A 99 -1.32 7.24 -8.13
CA PRO A 99 -1.61 8.66 -8.06
C PRO A 99 -3.11 8.97 -7.94
N SER A 100 -3.98 8.04 -7.52
CA SER A 100 -5.38 8.37 -7.24
C SER A 100 -5.57 8.88 -5.82
N ALA A 101 -6.64 9.65 -5.62
CA ALA A 101 -7.05 10.15 -4.31
C ALA A 101 -7.28 9.01 -3.28
N PRO A 102 -7.07 9.27 -1.97
CA PRO A 102 -7.34 8.29 -0.93
C PRO A 102 -8.79 7.81 -0.92
N VAL A 103 -8.99 6.52 -0.65
CA VAL A 103 -10.32 5.89 -0.60
C VAL A 103 -10.57 5.34 0.80
N LYS A 104 -11.75 5.65 1.36
CA LYS A 104 -12.21 5.07 2.64
C LYS A 104 -13.15 3.90 2.38
N ILE A 105 -12.93 2.80 3.08
CA ILE A 105 -13.72 1.58 2.97
C ILE A 105 -14.33 1.28 4.35
N ALA A 106 -15.65 1.42 4.44
CA ALA A 106 -16.39 1.12 5.67
C ALA A 106 -16.31 -0.39 6.01
N PRO A 107 -16.16 -0.77 7.29
CA PRO A 107 -15.95 -2.15 7.71
C PRO A 107 -17.28 -2.94 7.83
N LEU A 108 -18.08 -2.99 6.77
CA LEU A 108 -19.42 -3.60 6.78
C LEU A 108 -19.37 -5.13 6.89
N LEU A 109 -20.38 -5.75 7.53
CA LEU A 109 -20.57 -7.20 7.56
C LEU A 109 -20.43 -7.83 6.16
N GLY A 110 -19.64 -8.90 6.06
CA GLY A 110 -19.49 -9.70 4.84
C GLY A 110 -18.59 -9.06 3.78
N ARG A 111 -18.02 -7.88 4.04
CA ARG A 111 -17.14 -7.20 3.09
C ARG A 111 -15.73 -7.80 3.15
N LEU A 112 -15.29 -8.35 2.01
CA LEU A 112 -13.91 -8.73 1.73
C LEU A 112 -13.20 -7.61 0.97
N VAL A 113 -12.04 -7.20 1.46
CA VAL A 113 -11.15 -6.26 0.77
C VAL A 113 -9.84 -6.99 0.46
N LEU A 114 -9.48 -7.01 -0.83
CA LEU A 114 -8.22 -7.59 -1.31
C LEU A 114 -7.32 -6.45 -1.77
N PHE A 115 -6.09 -6.42 -1.30
CA PHE A 115 -5.10 -5.43 -1.74
C PHE A 115 -3.68 -5.98 -1.75
N HIS A 116 -2.81 -5.31 -2.50
CA HIS A 116 -1.39 -5.64 -2.54
C HIS A 116 -0.73 -5.23 -1.20
N PRO A 117 0.15 -6.05 -0.58
CA PRO A 117 0.72 -5.75 0.73
C PRO A 117 1.45 -4.40 0.81
N ARG A 118 2.10 -4.00 -0.28
CA ARG A 118 2.73 -2.67 -0.41
C ARG A 118 1.77 -1.49 -0.66
N LEU A 119 0.47 -1.71 -0.68
CA LEU A 119 -0.50 -0.62 -0.73
C LEU A 119 -0.48 0.10 0.61
N VAL A 120 -0.09 1.37 0.60
CA VAL A 120 -0.11 2.19 1.81
C VAL A 120 -1.55 2.37 2.27
N HIS A 121 -1.78 2.13 3.54
CA HIS A 121 -3.09 2.20 4.17
C HIS A 121 -2.98 2.53 5.65
N GLU A 122 -4.08 3.00 6.23
CA GLU A 122 -4.27 3.20 7.67
C GLU A 122 -5.67 2.72 8.08
N VAL A 123 -5.88 2.47 9.36
CA VAL A 123 -7.22 2.19 9.89
C VAL A 123 -7.63 3.36 10.76
N LEU A 124 -8.73 4.03 10.42
CA LEU A 124 -9.22 5.20 11.16
C LEU A 124 -9.77 4.81 12.54
N PRO A 125 -9.83 5.75 13.51
CA PRO A 125 -10.38 5.50 14.83
C PRO A 125 -11.79 4.90 14.77
N ASN A 126 -12.04 3.88 15.59
CA ASN A 126 -13.36 3.27 15.74
C ASN A 126 -13.96 3.53 17.13
N PHE A 127 -15.26 3.83 17.16
CA PHE A 127 -16.03 4.15 18.38
C PHE A 127 -17.07 3.08 18.74
N ARG A 128 -17.13 2.02 17.93
CA ARG A 128 -17.90 0.80 18.19
C ARG A 128 -16.98 -0.40 18.09
N LYS A 129 -17.28 -1.47 18.82
CA LYS A 129 -16.50 -2.72 18.76
C LYS A 129 -16.43 -3.22 17.32
N ARG A 130 -15.21 -3.36 16.79
CA ARG A 130 -14.91 -3.69 15.39
C ARG A 130 -14.20 -5.04 15.34
N TYR A 131 -14.70 -5.91 14.47
CA TYR A 131 -14.22 -7.26 14.23
C TYR A 131 -13.77 -7.37 12.79
N CYS A 132 -12.57 -7.91 12.60
CA CYS A 132 -12.09 -8.35 11.30
C CYS A 132 -11.15 -9.54 11.46
N PHE A 133 -10.99 -10.30 10.38
CA PHE A 133 -9.83 -11.17 10.26
C PHE A 133 -9.04 -10.80 9.01
N THR A 134 -7.72 -10.98 9.10
CA THR A 134 -6.79 -10.74 8.01
C THR A 134 -6.17 -12.07 7.59
N LEU A 135 -6.17 -12.33 6.29
CA LEU A 135 -5.46 -13.43 5.65
C LEU A 135 -4.32 -12.83 4.82
N TRP A 136 -3.08 -13.13 5.17
CA TRP A 136 -1.91 -12.76 4.37
C TRP A 136 -1.49 -13.94 3.51
N CYS A 137 -1.75 -13.86 2.20
CA CYS A 137 -1.37 -14.90 1.26
C CYS A 137 0.03 -14.62 0.71
N ALA A 138 0.89 -15.63 0.75
CA ALA A 138 2.30 -15.48 0.41
C ALA A 138 2.80 -16.61 -0.49
N VAL A 139 4.01 -16.41 -1.00
CA VAL A 139 4.82 -17.44 -1.64
C VAL A 139 6.04 -17.72 -0.77
N GLU A 140 6.48 -18.97 -0.80
CA GLU A 140 7.77 -19.35 -0.23
C GLU A 140 8.88 -18.85 -1.14
N GLN A 141 9.82 -18.07 -0.62
CA GLN A 141 10.93 -17.58 -1.42
C GLN A 141 11.94 -18.72 -1.62
N SER A 142 11.87 -19.42 -2.75
CA SER A 142 13.00 -20.22 -3.21
C SER A 142 14.18 -19.28 -3.48
N SER A 143 15.39 -19.73 -3.17
CA SER A 143 16.67 -19.00 -3.21
C SER A 143 17.09 -18.40 -4.57
N THR A 144 16.20 -18.35 -5.56
CA THR A 144 16.49 -18.00 -6.97
C THR A 144 15.73 -16.79 -7.51
N SER A 145 14.96 -16.06 -6.70
CA SER A 145 14.12 -14.94 -7.19
C SER A 145 14.41 -13.58 -6.54
N SER A 146 15.64 -13.36 -6.06
CA SER A 146 16.07 -12.11 -5.42
C SER A 146 16.90 -11.18 -6.32
N HIS A 147 16.66 -11.14 -7.64
CA HIS A 147 17.46 -10.26 -8.52
C HIS A 147 16.82 -8.91 -8.87
N PHE A 148 15.59 -8.62 -8.45
CA PHE A 148 15.02 -7.27 -8.65
C PHE A 148 15.42 -6.27 -7.54
N MET A 149 15.87 -6.79 -6.39
CA MET A 149 16.06 -6.00 -5.16
C MET A 149 17.49 -5.47 -4.99
N GLU A 150 18.51 -6.12 -5.57
CA GLU A 150 19.91 -5.64 -5.51
C GLU A 150 20.18 -4.39 -6.36
N ASP A 151 19.25 -4.02 -7.24
CA ASP A 151 19.48 -2.92 -8.19
C ASP A 151 19.11 -1.52 -7.62
N LEU A 152 18.20 -1.39 -6.65
CA LEU A 152 17.73 -0.05 -6.23
C LEU A 152 18.67 0.70 -5.28
N GLU A 153 19.34 -0.01 -4.37
CA GLU A 153 20.33 0.60 -3.45
C GLU A 153 21.68 0.86 -4.14
N SER A 154 21.96 0.16 -5.25
CA SER A 154 23.17 0.34 -6.07
C SER A 154 22.97 1.30 -7.25
N MET A 155 21.73 1.75 -7.49
CA MET A 155 21.41 2.75 -8.50
C MET A 155 22.03 4.10 -8.14
N THR A 156 22.96 4.53 -8.97
CA THR A 156 23.64 5.82 -8.82
C THR A 156 23.16 6.84 -9.85
N CYS A 157 22.41 6.43 -10.87
CA CYS A 157 21.93 7.35 -11.89
C CYS A 157 20.54 7.01 -12.45
N PHE A 158 19.89 8.06 -12.95
CA PHE A 158 18.56 8.05 -13.52
C PHE A 158 18.37 7.03 -14.66
N ASN A 159 19.40 6.80 -15.48
CA ASN A 159 19.36 5.83 -16.58
C ASN A 159 19.24 4.39 -16.07
N GLN A 160 19.89 4.05 -14.96
CA GLN A 160 19.78 2.73 -14.32
C GLN A 160 18.36 2.51 -13.79
N ALA A 161 17.79 3.52 -13.12
CA ALA A 161 16.40 3.49 -12.65
C ALA A 161 15.40 3.30 -13.82
N CYS A 162 15.58 4.04 -14.91
CA CYS A 162 14.75 3.88 -16.12
C CYS A 162 14.87 2.47 -16.71
N SER A 163 16.09 1.93 -16.81
CA SER A 163 16.30 0.58 -17.34
C SER A 163 15.60 -0.49 -16.51
N VAL A 164 15.64 -0.38 -15.18
CA VAL A 164 14.93 -1.31 -14.29
C VAL A 164 13.41 -1.18 -14.43
N CYS A 165 12.89 0.05 -14.58
CA CYS A 165 11.47 0.24 -14.87
C CYS A 165 11.05 -0.40 -16.20
N GLU A 166 11.89 -0.30 -17.23
CA GLU A 166 11.66 -0.93 -18.53
C GLU A 166 11.68 -2.46 -18.41
N LYS A 167 12.65 -3.04 -17.68
CA LYS A 167 12.70 -4.48 -17.37
C LYS A 167 11.47 -4.95 -16.58
N ALA A 168 11.02 -4.21 -15.56
CA ALA A 168 9.78 -4.49 -14.83
C ALA A 168 8.57 -4.51 -15.77
N THR A 169 8.51 -3.54 -16.69
CA THR A 169 7.43 -3.44 -17.69
C THR A 169 7.42 -4.63 -18.64
N HIS A 170 8.59 -5.17 -19.01
CA HIS A 170 8.72 -6.36 -19.85
C HIS A 170 8.31 -7.67 -19.15
N LEU A 171 8.43 -7.75 -17.82
CA LEU A 171 7.96 -8.88 -17.01
C LEU A 171 6.43 -8.90 -16.89
N GLU A 172 5.78 -7.73 -16.92
CA GLU A 172 4.33 -7.60 -17.09
C GLU A 172 3.95 -7.91 -18.54
N LYS A 173 3.73 -9.20 -18.87
CA LYS A 173 3.37 -9.71 -20.21
C LYS A 173 2.10 -9.10 -20.86
N THR A 174 1.46 -8.12 -20.23
CA THR A 174 0.31 -7.41 -20.77
C THR A 174 0.57 -5.90 -20.64
N PRO A 175 0.76 -5.16 -21.75
CA PRO A 175 0.87 -3.71 -21.66
C PRO A 175 -0.46 -3.16 -21.13
N ARG A 176 -0.48 -2.68 -19.89
CA ARG A 176 -1.57 -1.81 -19.46
C ARG A 176 -1.45 -0.56 -20.33
N SER A 177 -2.37 -0.40 -21.28
CA SER A 177 -2.41 0.70 -22.25
C SER A 177 -2.32 2.10 -21.64
N LYS A 178 -2.58 2.23 -20.32
CA LYS A 178 -2.42 3.45 -19.52
C LYS A 178 -0.98 3.72 -19.04
N LEU A 179 -0.16 2.70 -18.76
CA LEU A 179 1.24 2.87 -18.32
C LEU A 179 2.13 3.41 -19.45
N LEU A 180 1.84 3.03 -20.70
CA LEU A 180 2.55 3.55 -21.88
C LEU A 180 2.30 5.05 -22.11
N GLN A 181 1.19 5.60 -21.60
CA GLN A 181 0.87 7.02 -21.67
C GLN A 181 1.66 7.86 -20.64
N VAL A 182 2.26 7.22 -19.64
CA VAL A 182 3.14 7.87 -18.66
C VAL A 182 4.55 8.00 -19.28
N PRO A 183 5.15 9.21 -19.31
CA PRO A 183 6.52 9.46 -19.75
C PRO A 183 7.48 8.53 -19.04
N ARG A 184 8.46 8.00 -19.79
CA ARG A 184 9.43 7.02 -19.27
C ARG A 184 10.07 7.43 -17.92
N PRO A 185 10.49 8.69 -17.72
CA PRO A 185 10.98 9.18 -16.43
C PRO A 185 10.03 8.97 -15.26
N LEU A 186 8.73 9.16 -15.47
CA LEU A 186 7.74 9.14 -14.40
C LEU A 186 7.24 7.73 -14.09
N ARG A 187 7.60 6.74 -14.90
CA ARG A 187 7.24 5.34 -14.63
C ARG A 187 7.95 4.80 -13.38
N CYS A 188 9.12 5.35 -13.02
CA CYS A 188 9.80 4.96 -11.79
C CYS A 188 9.00 5.27 -10.52
N LEU A 189 8.12 6.28 -10.57
CA LEU A 189 7.22 6.63 -9.47
C LEU A 189 6.16 5.53 -9.21
N LEU A 190 5.97 4.63 -10.18
CA LEU A 190 5.02 3.53 -10.09
C LEU A 190 5.68 2.22 -9.63
N LEU A 191 7.00 2.22 -9.40
CA LEU A 191 7.70 1.07 -8.83
C LEU A 191 7.12 0.76 -7.44
N PRO A 192 6.83 -0.52 -7.14
CA PRO A 192 6.32 -0.94 -5.84
C PRO A 192 7.20 -0.54 -4.65
N GLU A 193 8.50 -0.31 -4.87
CA GLU A 193 9.50 0.08 -3.86
C GLU A 193 9.47 1.58 -3.58
N VAL A 194 9.30 2.39 -4.62
CA VAL A 194 9.32 3.86 -4.55
C VAL A 194 7.97 4.39 -4.07
N ARG A 195 6.88 3.76 -4.52
CA ARG A 195 5.52 4.22 -4.30
C ARG A 195 5.17 4.44 -2.82
N PRO A 196 5.51 3.56 -1.85
CA PRO A 196 5.22 3.82 -0.44
C PRO A 196 5.88 5.10 0.08
N LEU A 197 7.11 5.40 -0.33
CA LEU A 197 7.83 6.61 0.03
C LEU A 197 7.11 7.85 -0.51
N LEU A 198 6.75 7.82 -1.80
CA LEU A 198 6.02 8.94 -2.42
C LEU A 198 4.67 9.19 -1.74
N VAL A 199 3.92 8.13 -1.41
CA VAL A 199 2.63 8.28 -0.73
C VAL A 199 2.80 8.93 0.64
N ARG A 200 3.78 8.49 1.42
CA ARG A 200 4.08 9.06 2.74
C ARG A 200 4.42 10.55 2.65
N TYR A 201 5.17 10.95 1.62
CA TYR A 201 5.47 12.36 1.38
C TYR A 201 4.25 13.18 0.90
N VAL A 202 3.53 12.68 -0.11
CA VAL A 202 2.38 13.37 -0.72
C VAL A 202 1.23 13.53 0.28
N PHE A 203 1.01 12.53 1.13
CA PHE A 203 -0.01 12.55 2.18
C PHE A 203 0.58 12.69 3.59
N ARG A 204 1.71 13.40 3.71
CA ARG A 204 2.44 13.64 4.97
C ARG A 204 1.58 14.13 6.13
N ASP A 205 0.62 15.00 5.86
CA ASP A 205 -0.28 15.52 6.88
C ASP A 205 -1.19 14.42 7.40
N CYS A 206 -1.61 13.50 6.54
CA CYS A 206 -2.36 12.32 6.94
C CYS A 206 -1.48 11.36 7.74
N GLU A 207 -0.21 11.15 7.35
CA GLU A 207 0.74 10.31 8.08
C GLU A 207 0.97 10.82 9.51
N LEU A 208 1.26 12.12 9.67
CA LEU A 208 1.43 12.76 10.98
C LEU A 208 0.14 12.66 11.82
N GLN A 209 -1.02 12.92 11.22
CA GLN A 209 -2.29 12.76 11.93
C GLN A 209 -2.55 11.30 12.35
N SER A 210 -2.17 10.34 11.52
CA SER A 210 -2.31 8.92 11.80
C SER A 210 -1.46 8.52 13.01
N ALA A 211 -0.18 8.91 12.98
CA ALA A 211 0.78 8.74 14.06
C ALA A 211 0.31 9.39 15.38
N CYS A 212 -0.24 10.62 15.31
CA CYS A 212 -0.78 11.33 16.46
C CYS A 212 -1.97 10.62 17.10
N ARG A 213 -2.80 9.91 16.32
CA ARG A 213 -4.01 9.25 16.82
C ARG A 213 -3.75 7.84 17.34
N SER A 214 -2.74 7.15 16.81
CA SER A 214 -2.52 5.73 17.10
C SER A 214 -1.66 5.46 18.34
N HIS A 215 -1.05 6.48 18.93
CA HIS A 215 -0.19 6.35 20.10
C HIS A 215 -0.63 7.29 21.23
N ASP A 216 -0.61 6.76 22.45
CA ASP A 216 -0.79 7.54 23.66
C ASP A 216 0.35 8.56 23.82
N GLU A 217 0.07 9.66 24.54
CA GLU A 217 1.09 10.67 24.82
C GLU A 217 2.27 10.06 25.59
N GLY A 218 3.49 10.28 25.08
CA GLY A 218 4.71 9.72 25.66
C GLY A 218 5.93 9.77 24.73
N PRO A 219 7.09 9.32 25.21
CA PRO A 219 8.35 9.42 24.49
C PRO A 219 8.35 8.64 23.17
N GLN A 220 7.71 7.46 23.12
CA GLN A 220 7.62 6.66 21.89
C GLN A 220 6.88 7.40 20.77
N LYS A 221 5.79 8.12 21.11
CA LYS A 221 5.05 8.94 20.16
C LYS A 221 5.91 10.09 19.64
N GLN A 222 6.64 10.75 20.53
CA GLN A 222 7.55 11.84 20.16
C GLN A 222 8.63 11.37 19.20
N GLU A 223 9.31 10.27 19.51
CA GLU A 223 10.36 9.69 18.66
C GLU A 223 9.82 9.32 17.27
N MET A 224 8.64 8.70 17.21
CA MET A 224 7.99 8.37 15.93
C MET A 224 7.66 9.63 15.12
N LEU A 225 7.09 10.67 15.76
CA LEU A 225 6.76 11.93 15.08
C LEU A 225 8.02 12.66 14.60
N GLU A 226 9.09 12.65 15.38
CA GLU A 226 10.40 13.18 14.98
C GLU A 226 10.99 12.41 13.80
N GLY A 227 10.88 11.08 13.79
CA GLY A 227 11.31 10.24 12.68
C GLY A 227 10.55 10.54 11.38
N ILE A 228 9.22 10.64 11.46
CA ILE A 228 8.36 11.03 10.33
C ILE A 228 8.72 12.44 9.84
N GLY A 229 8.87 13.39 10.77
CA GLY A 229 9.23 14.77 10.46
C GLY A 229 10.59 14.89 9.76
N ARG A 230 11.61 14.17 10.23
CA ARG A 230 12.93 14.10 9.58
C ARG A 230 12.84 13.56 8.16
N TYR A 231 12.09 12.49 7.94
CA TYR A 231 11.88 11.94 6.60
C TYR A 231 11.21 12.96 5.66
N HIS A 232 10.16 13.65 6.12
CA HIS A 232 9.48 14.68 5.33
C HIS A 232 10.38 15.87 5.01
N GLN A 233 11.24 16.26 5.96
CA GLN A 233 12.24 17.30 5.74
C GLN A 233 13.28 16.86 4.71
N GLN A 234 13.83 15.66 4.82
CA GLN A 234 14.79 15.12 3.85
C GLN A 234 14.21 15.08 2.44
N MET A 235 12.97 14.58 2.27
CA MET A 235 12.27 14.61 0.98
C MET A 235 12.09 16.03 0.43
N ARG A 236 11.94 17.04 1.29
CA ARG A 236 11.82 18.45 0.89
C ARG A 236 13.15 19.04 0.45
N ASP A 237 14.21 18.74 1.18
CA ASP A 237 15.53 19.35 1.04
C ASP A 237 16.32 18.73 -0.12
N GLU A 238 16.17 17.43 -0.36
CA GLU A 238 16.87 16.69 -1.43
C GLU A 238 16.21 16.83 -2.80
N ASN A 239 14.92 17.19 -2.85
CA ASN A 239 14.15 17.19 -4.10
C ASN A 239 13.78 18.61 -4.56
N PRO A 240 13.94 18.91 -5.86
CA PRO A 240 13.63 20.22 -6.40
C PRO A 240 12.13 20.53 -6.30
N GLN A 241 11.80 21.81 -6.15
CA GLN A 241 10.41 22.27 -5.94
C GLN A 241 9.44 21.77 -7.00
N TRP A 242 9.83 21.81 -8.29
CA TRP A 242 8.98 21.38 -9.40
C TRP A 242 8.55 19.91 -9.26
N PHE A 243 9.46 19.05 -8.78
CA PHE A 243 9.20 17.62 -8.63
C PHE A 243 8.22 17.38 -7.48
N ARG A 244 8.43 18.07 -6.36
CA ARG A 244 7.53 18.00 -5.20
C ARG A 244 6.12 18.46 -5.56
N GLN A 245 6.00 19.57 -6.30
CA GLN A 245 4.71 20.07 -6.79
C GLN A 245 4.02 19.09 -7.74
N LEU A 246 4.77 18.46 -8.65
CA LEU A 246 4.24 17.42 -9.54
C LEU A 246 3.64 16.26 -8.72
N LEU A 247 4.38 15.74 -7.73
CA LEU A 247 3.90 14.65 -6.88
C LEU A 247 2.61 15.00 -6.12
N GLU A 248 2.53 16.23 -5.61
CA GLU A 248 1.36 16.72 -4.85
C GLU A 248 0.12 16.95 -5.73
N GLN A 249 0.31 17.28 -7.01
CA GLN A 249 -0.80 17.55 -7.93
C GLN A 249 -1.39 16.27 -8.55
N LEU A 250 -0.60 15.21 -8.68
CA LEU A 250 -1.03 13.96 -9.31
C LEU A 250 -2.33 13.34 -8.73
N PRO A 251 -2.58 13.33 -7.40
CA PRO A 251 -3.84 12.87 -6.81
C PRO A 251 -5.10 13.65 -7.19
N GLY A 252 -4.96 14.95 -7.45
CA GLY A 252 -6.05 15.88 -7.73
C GLY A 252 -6.32 16.08 -9.23
N ALA A 253 -5.44 15.56 -10.09
CA ALA A 253 -5.69 15.53 -11.52
C ALA A 253 -6.93 14.67 -11.78
N GLU A 254 -8.04 15.30 -12.18
CA GLU A 254 -9.30 14.59 -12.40
C GLU A 254 -9.10 13.42 -13.35
N VAL A 255 -9.38 12.20 -12.88
CA VAL A 255 -9.75 11.11 -13.77
C VAL A 255 -11.25 11.27 -14.02
N GLY A 256 -11.61 12.23 -14.87
CA GLY A 256 -13.00 12.56 -15.17
C GLY A 256 -13.81 11.30 -15.53
N THR A 257 -15.09 11.28 -15.19
CA THR A 257 -16.08 10.26 -15.58
C THR A 257 -16.40 10.33 -17.07
N ALA A 258 -15.38 10.23 -17.92
CA ALA A 258 -15.56 9.85 -19.31
C ALA A 258 -15.37 8.34 -19.40
N ARG A 259 -16.23 7.67 -20.17
CA ARG A 259 -15.88 6.38 -20.82
C ARG A 259 -14.39 6.41 -21.18
N ALA A 260 -13.56 5.74 -20.39
CA ALA A 260 -12.10 5.65 -20.56
C ALA A 260 -11.48 6.79 -21.41
N ALA A 261 -11.52 8.05 -20.95
CA ALA A 261 -10.81 9.16 -21.59
C ALA A 261 -10.01 9.90 -20.51
N ARG A 262 -8.79 9.43 -20.26
CA ARG A 262 -7.52 10.07 -20.67
C ARG A 262 -7.19 11.26 -19.76
N LEU A 263 -6.28 11.03 -18.81
CA LEU A 263 -5.16 11.95 -18.64
C LEU A 263 -4.34 11.79 -19.92
N GLY A 264 -4.54 12.70 -20.87
CA GLY A 264 -3.85 12.65 -22.15
C GLY A 264 -2.37 12.97 -21.96
N SER A 265 -1.53 12.47 -22.87
CA SER A 265 -0.13 12.91 -22.98
C SER A 265 0.02 14.44 -23.07
N TYR A 266 -1.04 15.14 -23.49
CA TYR A 266 -1.11 16.59 -23.59
C TYR A 266 -1.11 17.30 -22.21
N GLU A 267 -1.97 16.89 -21.27
CA GLU A 267 -2.11 17.55 -19.96
C GLU A 267 -0.85 17.35 -19.10
N LEU A 268 -0.26 16.16 -19.17
CA LEU A 268 1.01 15.88 -18.49
C LEU A 268 2.18 16.64 -19.15
N LYS A 269 2.15 16.80 -20.49
CA LYS A 269 3.11 17.63 -21.21
C LYS A 269 2.94 19.11 -20.88
N GLU A 270 1.71 19.57 -20.62
CA GLU A 270 1.41 20.94 -20.21
C GLU A 270 1.88 21.20 -18.77
N VAL A 271 1.60 20.29 -17.84
CA VAL A 271 2.19 20.32 -16.49
C VAL A 271 3.72 20.29 -16.55
N MET A 272 4.31 19.46 -17.43
CA MET A 272 5.77 19.43 -17.63
C MET A 272 6.31 20.71 -18.29
N ARG A 273 5.59 21.34 -19.22
CA ARG A 273 5.99 22.63 -19.81
C ARG A 273 5.88 23.78 -18.81
N SER A 274 4.82 23.80 -18.00
CA SER A 274 4.58 24.83 -17.01
C SER A 274 5.53 24.72 -15.82
N CYS A 275 5.86 23.50 -15.39
CA CYS A 275 6.70 23.26 -14.21
C CYS A 275 8.18 23.04 -14.56
N CYS A 276 8.49 22.60 -15.78
CA CYS A 276 9.84 22.28 -16.26
C CYS A 276 10.09 22.80 -17.71
N PRO A 277 10.05 24.12 -17.94
CA PRO A 277 10.16 24.69 -19.30
C PRO A 277 11.48 24.34 -20.02
N TRP A 278 12.54 24.02 -19.27
CA TRP A 278 13.85 23.57 -19.78
C TRP A 278 13.86 22.12 -20.30
N TRP A 279 12.79 21.34 -20.10
CA TRP A 279 12.72 19.92 -20.48
C TRP A 279 12.56 19.70 -21.99
N GLU A 280 11.98 20.66 -22.73
CA GLU A 280 11.87 20.55 -24.20
C GLU A 280 13.20 20.82 -24.92
N ASP A 281 14.15 21.51 -24.28
CA ASP A 281 15.47 21.79 -24.86
C ASP A 281 16.49 20.65 -24.66
N ALA A 282 16.14 19.64 -23.85
CA ALA A 282 17.01 18.52 -23.49
C ALA A 282 16.61 17.15 -24.11
N ALA A 283 15.54 17.12 -24.92
CA ALA A 283 15.05 15.93 -25.63
C ALA A 283 15.44 15.97 -27.12
#